data_AF-A0A972ZJJ2-F1
#
_entry.id   AF-A0A972ZJJ2-F1
#
_cell.length_a   1.000
_cell.length_b   1.000
_cell.length_c   1.000
_cell.angle_alpha   90.00
_cell.angle_beta   90.00
_cell.angle_gamma   90.00
#
_symmetry.space_group_name_H-M   'P 1'
#
loop_
_entity.id
_entity.type
_entity.pdbx_description
1 polymer ?
#
loop_
_entity_poly.entity_id
_entity_poly.type
_entity_poly.pdbx_seq_one_letter_code
_entity_poly.pdbx_strand_id
1 'polypeptide(L)'
;MPKPSQISQQIWDMKYRLKGADGRPVDKTMSDSFRRVAEALAEPEEESTGWQDRFFEAMDGFRFLPAGRILAGAGSERRVTLFNCFVMGDIPDDMTGIFEHLKEAALTMQQGGGIGYDFSTLRPKGAPVVGVGADASGPLTFMDVWDSM
;
A
#
# COMPACT_ATOMS: atom_id res chain seq x y z
N MET A 1 -9.27 -15.44 21.42
CA MET A 1 -8.11 -15.71 20.54
C MET A 1 -7.24 -16.91 20.96
N PRO A 2 -6.91 -17.85 20.04
CA PRO A 2 -5.85 -18.84 20.26
C PRO A 2 -4.47 -18.16 20.38
N LYS A 3 -3.55 -18.74 21.18
CA LYS A 3 -2.23 -18.15 21.42
C LYS A 3 -1.41 -18.13 20.13
N PRO A 4 -0.98 -16.97 19.61
CA PRO A 4 -0.17 -16.89 18.40
C PRO A 4 1.20 -17.52 18.63
N SER A 5 1.78 -18.09 17.56
CA SER A 5 3.16 -18.58 17.58
C SER A 5 4.16 -17.46 17.89
N GLN A 6 5.36 -17.81 18.34
CA GLN A 6 6.40 -16.82 18.64
C GLN A 6 6.75 -15.96 17.42
N ILE A 7 6.86 -16.56 16.22
CA ILE A 7 7.15 -15.83 15.00
C ILE A 7 6.00 -14.87 14.63
N SER A 8 4.74 -15.28 14.81
CA SER A 8 3.58 -14.41 14.58
C SER A 8 3.61 -13.17 15.48
N GLN A 9 3.98 -13.35 16.76
CA GLN A 9 4.11 -12.24 17.71
C GLN A 9 5.24 -11.29 17.32
N GLN A 10 6.38 -11.82 16.89
CA GLN A 10 7.52 -11.02 16.42
C GLN A 10 7.16 -10.21 15.17
N ILE A 11 6.52 -10.84 14.18
CA ILE A 11 6.10 -10.15 12.95
C ILE A 11 5.06 -9.07 13.26
N TRP A 12 4.08 -9.36 14.14
CA TRP A 12 3.14 -8.35 14.59
C TRP A 12 3.84 -7.15 15.23
N ASP A 13 4.72 -7.36 16.20
CA ASP A 13 5.42 -6.26 16.87
C ASP A 13 6.30 -5.44 15.90
N MET A 14 6.91 -6.10 14.92
CA MET A 14 7.80 -5.47 13.95
C MET A 14 7.05 -4.71 12.85
N LYS A 15 5.91 -5.22 12.37
CA LYS A 15 5.28 -4.75 11.12
C LYS A 15 3.90 -4.13 11.30
N TYR A 16 3.11 -4.57 12.30
CA TYR A 16 1.67 -4.26 12.37
C TYR A 16 1.25 -3.56 13.65
N ARG A 17 2.02 -3.71 14.73
CA ARG A 17 1.75 -3.06 16.01
C ARG A 17 1.88 -1.55 15.88
N LEU A 18 0.82 -0.82 16.20
CA LEU A 18 0.90 0.63 16.22
C LEU A 18 1.83 1.09 17.34
N LYS A 19 2.81 1.91 16.95
CA LYS A 19 3.77 2.57 17.84
C LYS A 19 3.67 4.08 17.64
N GLY A 20 3.79 4.84 18.72
CA GLY A 20 3.84 6.29 18.69
C GLY A 20 5.12 6.80 18.01
N ALA A 21 5.22 8.12 17.83
CA ALA A 21 6.40 8.75 17.23
C ALA A 21 7.68 8.51 18.06
N ASP A 22 7.55 8.29 19.38
CA ASP A 22 8.63 7.94 20.30
C ASP A 22 9.00 6.44 20.28
N GLY A 23 8.37 5.65 19.40
CA GLY A 23 8.57 4.22 19.27
C GLY A 23 7.86 3.39 20.34
N ARG A 24 7.16 4.00 21.31
CA ARG A 24 6.44 3.26 22.33
C ARG A 24 5.18 2.62 21.74
N PRO A 25 4.85 1.37 22.12
CA PRO A 25 3.61 0.75 21.69
C PRO A 25 2.37 1.56 22.08
N VAL A 26 1.50 1.82 21.12
CA VAL A 26 0.13 2.28 21.36
C VAL A 26 -0.73 1.05 21.62
N ASP A 27 -0.77 0.12 20.65
CA ASP A 27 -1.40 -1.19 20.81
C ASP A 27 -0.57 -2.03 21.80
N LYS A 28 -1.14 -2.47 22.93
CA LYS A 28 -0.42 -3.28 23.93
C LYS A 28 -0.44 -4.75 23.57
N THR A 29 -1.50 -5.19 22.92
CA THR A 29 -1.77 -6.57 22.51
C THR A 29 -2.23 -6.63 21.04
N MET A 30 -2.21 -7.81 20.43
CA MET A 30 -2.79 -8.02 19.10
C MET A 30 -4.29 -7.70 19.08
N SER A 31 -5.02 -8.03 20.14
CA SER A 31 -6.44 -7.70 20.26
C SER A 31 -6.68 -6.19 20.29
N ASP A 32 -5.75 -5.38 20.82
CA ASP A 32 -5.84 -3.91 20.72
C ASP A 32 -5.71 -3.44 19.26
N SER A 33 -4.78 -4.03 18.49
CA SER A 33 -4.67 -3.76 17.05
C SER A 33 -5.96 -4.13 16.30
N PHE A 34 -6.56 -5.28 16.61
CA PHE A 34 -7.81 -5.70 15.99
C PHE A 34 -8.98 -4.80 16.37
N ARG A 35 -9.04 -4.32 17.62
CA ARG A 35 -10.06 -3.37 18.06
C ARG A 35 -9.96 -2.04 17.32
N ARG A 36 -8.76 -1.45 17.25
CA ARG A 36 -8.49 -0.23 16.47
C ARG A 36 -8.91 -0.39 15.00
N VAL A 37 -8.55 -1.51 14.38
CA VAL A 37 -8.91 -1.79 12.98
C VAL A 37 -10.43 -1.94 12.83
N ALA A 38 -11.09 -2.66 13.75
CA ALA A 38 -12.54 -2.85 13.70
C ALA A 38 -13.30 -1.53 13.86
N GLU A 39 -12.88 -0.69 14.81
CA GLU A 39 -13.41 0.67 15.01
C GLU A 39 -13.29 1.52 13.75
N ALA A 40 -12.10 1.58 13.15
CA ALA A 40 -11.87 2.37 11.95
C ALA A 40 -12.65 1.86 10.73
N LEU A 41 -12.78 0.54 10.56
CA LEU A 41 -13.50 -0.04 9.42
C LEU A 41 -15.03 0.06 9.54
N ALA A 42 -15.55 0.19 10.75
CA ALA A 42 -16.99 0.32 11.00
C ALA A 42 -17.47 1.78 11.03
N GLU A 43 -16.56 2.77 10.96
CA GLU A 43 -16.91 4.20 10.90
C GLU A 43 -17.93 4.55 9.79
N PRO A 44 -17.83 4.04 8.54
CA PRO A 44 -18.77 4.38 7.48
C PRO A 44 -20.12 3.67 7.58
N GLU A 45 -20.30 2.74 8.51
CA GLU A 45 -21.52 1.93 8.63
C GLU A 45 -22.63 2.66 9.40
N GLU A 46 -23.90 2.46 9.00
CA GLU A 46 -25.05 3.08 9.67
C GLU A 46 -25.19 2.66 11.15
N GLU A 47 -24.92 1.38 11.46
CA GLU A 47 -24.88 0.83 12.82
C GLU A 47 -23.43 0.49 13.23
N SER A 48 -22.59 1.53 13.35
CA SER A 48 -21.15 1.37 13.58
C SER A 48 -20.82 0.42 14.75
N THR A 49 -21.42 0.58 15.93
CA THR A 49 -21.13 -0.26 17.11
C THR A 49 -21.40 -1.74 16.86
N GLY A 50 -22.51 -2.09 16.19
CA GLY A 50 -22.83 -3.48 15.85
C GLY A 50 -21.81 -4.10 14.90
N TRP A 51 -21.28 -3.30 13.96
CA TRP A 51 -20.24 -3.74 13.02
C TRP A 51 -18.85 -3.82 13.66
N GLN A 52 -18.50 -2.93 14.58
CA GLN A 52 -17.25 -2.98 15.34
C GLN A 52 -17.07 -4.33 16.03
N ASP A 53 -18.10 -4.79 16.75
CA ASP A 53 -18.06 -6.07 17.45
C ASP A 53 -17.91 -7.24 16.48
N ARG A 54 -18.66 -7.24 15.38
CA ARG A 54 -18.59 -8.29 14.35
C ARG A 54 -17.23 -8.36 13.67
N PHE A 55 -16.64 -7.21 13.32
CA PHE A 55 -15.31 -7.14 12.72
C PHE A 55 -14.23 -7.58 13.71
N PHE A 56 -14.32 -7.14 14.97
CA PHE A 56 -13.41 -7.56 16.02
C PHE A 56 -13.47 -9.08 16.24
N GLU A 57 -14.67 -9.66 16.38
CA GLU A 57 -14.86 -11.10 16.56
C GLU A 57 -14.28 -11.91 15.39
N ALA A 58 -14.45 -11.44 14.16
CA ALA A 58 -13.89 -12.09 12.97
C ALA A 58 -12.35 -12.14 13.02
N MET A 59 -11.70 -11.08 13.51
CA MET A 59 -10.25 -10.96 13.61
C MET A 59 -9.65 -11.65 14.85
N ASP A 60 -10.23 -11.45 16.04
CA ASP A 60 -9.74 -12.06 17.30
C ASP A 60 -9.86 -13.60 17.29
N GLY A 61 -10.83 -14.12 16.53
CA GLY A 61 -10.97 -15.55 16.27
C GLY A 61 -10.07 -16.09 15.16
N PHE A 62 -9.28 -15.25 14.48
CA PHE A 62 -8.53 -15.57 13.25
C PHE A 62 -9.38 -16.18 12.13
N ARG A 63 -10.70 -15.92 12.13
CA ARG A 63 -11.59 -16.37 11.05
C ARG A 63 -11.36 -15.56 9.78
N PHE A 64 -10.94 -14.32 9.97
CA PHE A 64 -10.53 -13.40 8.93
C PHE A 64 -9.30 -12.63 9.40
N LEU A 65 -8.36 -12.43 8.48
CA LEU A 65 -7.22 -11.53 8.69
C LEU A 65 -7.21 -10.54 7.52
N PRO A 66 -7.39 -9.23 7.79
CA PRO A 66 -7.27 -8.25 6.73
C PRO A 66 -5.82 -8.15 6.27
N ALA A 67 -5.65 -7.60 5.08
CA ALA A 67 -4.33 -7.45 4.50
C ALA A 67 -3.43 -6.51 5.33
N GLY A 68 -2.12 -6.65 5.16
CA GLY A 68 -1.12 -5.99 6.00
C GLY A 68 -1.25 -4.47 6.07
N ARG A 69 -1.58 -3.80 4.96
CA ARG A 69 -1.81 -2.34 4.95
C ARG A 69 -3.01 -1.91 5.78
N ILE A 70 -4.07 -2.70 5.81
CA ILE A 70 -5.24 -2.44 6.65
C ILE A 70 -4.86 -2.59 8.13
N LEU A 71 -4.19 -3.69 8.50
CA LEU A 71 -3.76 -3.92 9.88
C LEU A 71 -2.83 -2.81 10.42
N ALA A 72 -1.87 -2.38 9.61
CA ALA A 72 -0.90 -1.35 9.99
C ALA A 72 -1.47 0.08 9.95
N GLY A 73 -2.44 0.34 9.06
CA GLY A 73 -2.87 1.70 8.71
C GLY A 73 -4.23 2.13 9.30
N ALA A 74 -5.22 1.23 9.38
CA ALA A 74 -6.58 1.62 9.75
C ALA A 74 -6.64 2.16 11.18
N GLY A 75 -7.21 3.34 11.39
CA GLY A 75 -7.27 3.98 12.72
C GLY A 75 -5.91 4.40 13.29
N SER A 76 -4.86 4.47 12.47
CA SER A 76 -3.52 4.91 12.92
C SER A 76 -3.29 6.42 12.85
N GLU A 77 -4.23 7.16 12.25
CA GLU A 77 -4.11 8.60 11.90
C GLU A 77 -2.93 8.94 10.96
N ARG A 78 -2.16 7.93 10.51
CA ARG A 78 -1.06 8.12 9.57
C ARG A 78 -1.62 8.31 8.16
N ARG A 79 -0.97 9.19 7.39
CA ARG A 79 -1.27 9.39 5.96
C ARG A 79 -0.68 8.26 5.11
N VAL A 80 -1.32 7.10 5.14
CA VAL A 80 -0.97 5.90 4.38
C VAL A 80 -2.20 5.37 3.64
N THR A 81 -1.98 4.53 2.63
CA THR A 81 -3.09 3.83 1.97
C THR A 81 -3.43 2.53 2.70
N LEU A 82 -4.71 2.16 2.69
CA LEU A 82 -5.20 0.86 3.18
C LEU A 82 -5.22 -0.20 2.06
N PHE A 83 -5.08 0.22 0.80
CA PHE A 83 -4.99 -0.68 -0.34
C PHE A 83 -3.56 -1.20 -0.51
N ASN A 84 -3.42 -2.48 -0.84
CA ASN A 84 -2.10 -3.08 -1.05
C ASN A 84 -1.65 -3.01 -2.50
N CYS A 85 -2.60 -3.15 -3.44
CA CYS A 85 -2.32 -3.38 -4.85
C CYS A 85 -2.91 -2.27 -5.69
N PHE A 86 -2.07 -1.69 -6.54
CA PHE A 86 -2.41 -0.66 -7.50
C PHE A 86 -1.93 -1.08 -8.88
N VAL A 87 -2.60 -0.57 -9.90
CA VAL A 87 -2.19 -0.70 -11.30
C VAL A 87 -2.17 0.72 -11.85
N MET A 88 -1.03 1.10 -12.43
CA MET A 88 -0.90 2.37 -13.12
C MET A 88 -1.79 2.39 -14.35
N GLY A 89 -2.35 3.56 -14.67
CA GLY A 89 -3.01 3.78 -15.95
C GLY A 89 -2.04 3.70 -17.14
N ASP A 90 -2.57 3.91 -18.33
CA ASP A 90 -1.77 3.92 -19.55
C ASP A 90 -0.69 5.00 -19.49
N ILE A 91 0.58 4.61 -19.58
CA ILE A 91 1.71 5.55 -19.58
C ILE A 91 1.76 6.22 -20.96
N PRO A 92 1.56 7.55 -21.07
CA PRO A 92 1.66 8.22 -22.35
C PRO A 92 3.09 8.14 -22.90
N ASP A 93 3.22 7.89 -24.20
CA ASP A 93 4.51 7.78 -24.90
C ASP A 93 5.13 9.16 -25.22
N ASP A 94 5.25 9.98 -24.18
CA ASP A 94 5.92 11.28 -24.18
C ASP A 94 6.58 11.54 -22.82
N MET A 95 7.57 12.42 -22.80
CA MET A 95 8.38 12.66 -21.59
C MET A 95 7.56 13.20 -20.42
N THR A 96 6.53 14.01 -20.68
CA THR A 96 5.68 14.56 -19.62
C THR A 96 4.83 13.47 -18.99
N GLY A 97 4.20 12.63 -19.82
CA GLY A 97 3.44 11.47 -19.38
C GLY A 97 4.28 10.50 -18.56
N ILE A 98 5.47 10.13 -19.06
CA ILE A 98 6.40 9.24 -18.38
C ILE A 98 6.74 9.77 -16.97
N PHE A 99 7.18 11.03 -16.85
CA PHE A 99 7.61 11.54 -15.55
C PHE A 99 6.46 11.86 -14.58
N GLU A 100 5.26 12.19 -15.07
CA GLU A 100 4.10 12.33 -14.19
C GLU A 100 3.69 10.97 -13.61
N HIS A 101 3.70 9.90 -14.41
CA HIS A 101 3.38 8.55 -13.92
C HIS A 101 4.49 8.01 -12.99
N LEU A 102 5.76 8.36 -13.22
CA LEU A 102 6.84 8.06 -12.28
C LEU A 102 6.58 8.71 -10.91
N LYS A 103 6.14 9.98 -10.90
CA LYS A 103 5.77 10.69 -9.68
C LYS A 103 4.57 10.03 -8.98
N GLU A 104 3.53 9.65 -9.70
CA GLU A 104 2.38 8.93 -9.14
C GLU A 104 2.79 7.58 -8.52
N ALA A 105 3.71 6.87 -9.17
CA ALA A 105 4.29 5.64 -8.66
C ALA A 105 5.02 5.87 -7.32
N ALA A 106 5.89 6.88 -7.27
CA ALA A 106 6.62 7.24 -6.06
C ALA A 106 5.66 7.64 -4.91
N LEU A 107 4.62 8.41 -5.19
CA LEU A 107 3.61 8.80 -4.18
C LEU A 107 2.82 7.59 -3.67
N THR A 108 2.49 6.64 -4.55
CA THR A 108 1.80 5.40 -4.18
C THR A 108 2.68 4.56 -3.24
N MET A 109 3.95 4.37 -3.59
CA MET A 109 4.90 3.62 -2.76
C MET A 109 5.22 4.32 -1.44
N GLN A 110 5.32 5.66 -1.42
CA GLN A 110 5.47 6.46 -0.21
C GLN A 110 4.33 6.20 0.79
N GLN A 111 3.09 6.05 0.30
CA GLN A 111 1.93 5.71 1.11
C GLN A 111 1.85 4.22 1.47
N GLY A 112 2.72 3.40 0.91
CA GLY A 112 2.82 1.96 1.14
C GLY A 112 2.15 1.08 0.07
N GLY A 113 1.55 1.64 -0.97
CA GLY A 113 0.99 0.81 -2.05
C GLY A 113 2.08 0.05 -2.80
N GLY A 114 1.81 -1.20 -3.16
CA GLY A 114 2.52 -1.88 -4.24
C GLY A 114 1.82 -1.58 -5.56
N ILE A 115 2.58 -1.23 -6.59
CA ILE A 115 2.02 -0.77 -7.87
C ILE A 115 2.67 -1.50 -9.05
N GLY A 116 1.85 -1.94 -10.00
CA GLY A 116 2.26 -2.51 -11.28
C GLY A 116 2.07 -1.53 -12.43
N TYR A 117 2.82 -1.73 -13.51
CA TYR A 117 2.86 -0.82 -14.67
C TYR A 117 2.80 -1.62 -15.97
N ASP A 118 2.18 -1.03 -16.99
CA ASP A 118 2.30 -1.50 -18.37
C ASP A 118 3.15 -0.52 -19.18
N PHE A 119 4.37 -0.92 -19.53
CA PHE A 119 5.29 -0.13 -20.33
C PHE A 119 5.15 -0.38 -21.84
N SER A 120 4.20 -1.23 -22.26
CA SER A 120 4.01 -1.59 -23.67
C SER A 120 3.53 -0.43 -24.54
N THR A 121 3.04 0.64 -23.91
CA THR A 121 2.66 1.89 -24.57
C THR A 121 3.86 2.67 -25.09
N LEU A 122 5.05 2.47 -24.50
CA LEU A 122 6.26 3.20 -24.88
C LEU A 122 6.84 2.65 -26.18
N ARG A 123 7.20 3.54 -27.10
CA ARG A 123 7.78 3.14 -28.39
C ARG A 123 9.07 2.33 -28.20
N PRO A 124 9.34 1.33 -29.05
CA PRO A 124 10.53 0.50 -28.93
C PRO A 124 11.81 1.29 -29.19
N LYS A 125 12.93 0.73 -28.72
CA LYS A 125 14.26 1.29 -28.99
C LYS A 125 14.51 1.44 -30.49
N GLY A 126 15.07 2.57 -30.91
CA GLY A 126 15.31 2.87 -32.32
C GLY A 126 14.12 3.49 -33.05
N ALA A 127 12.95 3.62 -32.41
CA ALA A 127 11.82 4.33 -33.02
C ALA A 127 12.15 5.82 -33.19
N PRO A 128 11.81 6.46 -34.33
CA PRO A 128 12.11 7.86 -34.55
C PRO A 128 11.41 8.80 -33.55
N VAL A 129 12.14 9.76 -32.99
CA VAL A 129 11.61 10.86 -32.17
C VAL A 129 11.64 12.14 -32.99
N VAL A 130 10.56 12.38 -33.74
CA VAL A 130 10.47 13.44 -34.76
C VAL A 130 10.85 14.83 -34.23
N GLY A 131 10.43 15.17 -33.00
CA GLY A 131 10.70 16.49 -32.40
C GLY A 131 12.17 16.75 -32.01
N VAL A 132 12.98 15.70 -31.86
CA VAL A 132 14.38 15.80 -31.37
C VAL A 132 15.38 15.34 -32.44
N GLY A 133 14.92 14.69 -33.51
CA GLY A 133 15.80 14.16 -34.56
C GLY A 133 16.70 13.02 -34.08
N ALA A 134 16.25 12.29 -33.06
CA ALA A 134 16.97 11.21 -32.41
C ALA A 134 16.14 9.92 -32.37
N ASP A 135 16.80 8.83 -31.96
CA ASP A 135 16.17 7.53 -31.76
C ASP A 135 15.70 7.36 -30.31
N ALA A 136 14.56 6.71 -30.11
CA ALA A 136 14.05 6.39 -28.78
C ALA A 136 14.93 5.36 -28.04
N SER A 137 15.02 5.51 -26.72
CA SER A 137 15.73 4.57 -25.83
C SER A 137 15.00 3.24 -25.64
N GLY A 138 13.66 3.25 -25.74
CA GLY A 138 12.80 2.10 -25.49
C GLY A 138 12.38 1.94 -24.02
N PRO A 139 11.42 1.04 -23.74
CA PRO A 139 10.80 0.92 -22.42
C PRO A 139 11.75 0.50 -21.30
N LEU A 140 12.71 -0.40 -21.58
CA LEU A 140 13.62 -0.91 -20.55
C LEU A 140 14.46 0.19 -19.88
N THR A 141 14.91 1.19 -20.65
CA THR A 141 15.66 2.31 -20.08
C THR A 141 14.81 3.16 -19.14
N PHE A 142 13.50 3.28 -19.40
CA PHE A 142 12.60 3.96 -18.47
C PHE A 142 12.27 3.06 -17.26
N MET A 143 12.19 1.75 -17.42
CA MET A 143 12.07 0.83 -16.27
C MET A 143 13.23 0.98 -15.29
N ASP A 144 14.46 1.20 -15.77
CA ASP A 144 15.62 1.49 -14.90
C ASP A 144 15.43 2.79 -14.09
N VAL A 145 14.76 3.79 -14.67
CA VAL A 145 14.41 5.04 -13.95
C VAL A 145 13.37 4.76 -12.86
N TRP A 146 12.41 3.88 -13.13
CA TRP A 146 11.43 3.43 -12.12
C TRP A 146 12.08 2.61 -11.00
N ASP A 147 13.10 1.81 -11.31
CA ASP A 147 13.80 1.01 -10.29
C ASP A 147 14.72 1.88 -9.41
N SER A 148 15.24 2.97 -9.98
CA SER A 148 16.20 3.86 -9.29
C SER A 148 15.58 4.90 -8.36
N MET A 149 14.25 5.01 -8.30
CA MET A 149 13.55 5.95 -7.41
C MET A 149 13.34 5.38 -6.00
#